data_AF-A0A3A4WBV6-F1
#
_entry.id   AF-A0A3A4WBV6-F1
#
_cell.length_a   1.000
_cell.length_b   1.000
_cell.length_c   1.000
_cell.angle_alpha   90.00
_cell.angle_beta   90.00
_cell.angle_gamma   90.00
#
_symmetry.space_group_name_H-M   'P 1'
#
loop_
_entity.id
_entity.type
_entity.pdbx_description
1 polymer ?
#
loop_
_entity_poly.entity_id
_entity_poly.type
_entity_poly.pdbx_seq_one_letter_code
_entity_poly.pdbx_strand_id
1 'polypeptide(L)'
;MTIQVTSTGDKVRVSSPYHPDFPARAKMLGGRWDPEAREWTFDLRDENRVRALCREVYGTDGSGEVDLVTLRVSLDDLRDDRQVWVAGRCVAERRSRDSAVRLGDGVILLSGGFPWRGGSSKYPGLKPYTNTVLEVRDVPRPAAEAAVREYGHAVVIVSDEVIV
;
A
#
# COMPACT_ATOMS: atom_id res chain seq x y z
N MET A 1 -6.59 -0.43 6.92
CA MET A 1 -5.21 0.04 7.16
C MET A 1 -5.28 1.30 7.99
N THR A 2 -4.43 1.44 9.02
CA THR A 2 -4.48 2.58 9.95
C THR A 2 -3.16 3.34 9.90
N ILE A 3 -3.23 4.63 9.53
CA ILE A 3 -2.12 5.58 9.58
C ILE A 3 -2.45 6.52 10.72
N GLN A 4 -1.50 6.82 11.60
CA GLN A 4 -1.68 7.81 12.66
C GLN A 4 -0.43 8.67 12.75
N VAL A 5 -0.63 9.99 12.80
CA VAL A 5 0.42 10.99 13.03
C VAL A 5 0.08 11.76 14.31
N THR A 6 0.88 11.56 15.35
CA THR A 6 0.67 12.16 16.67
C THR A 6 1.84 13.07 17.06
N SER A 7 1.55 14.17 17.73
CA SER A 7 2.55 15.11 18.24
C SER A 7 2.59 15.04 19.76
N THR A 8 3.76 14.69 20.31
CA THR A 8 3.95 14.54 21.75
C THR A 8 5.26 15.21 22.15
N GLY A 9 5.18 16.27 22.96
CA GLY A 9 6.34 17.04 23.38
C GLY A 9 7.02 17.72 22.19
N ASP A 10 8.30 17.42 21.97
CA ASP A 10 9.13 17.93 20.88
C ASP A 10 9.20 17.00 19.66
N LYS A 11 8.34 15.96 19.62
CA LYS A 11 8.37 14.93 18.58
C LYS A 11 7.05 14.74 17.86
N VAL A 12 7.17 14.32 16.61
CA VAL A 12 6.08 13.73 15.82
C VAL A 12 6.33 12.24 15.68
N ARG A 13 5.28 11.44 15.87
CA ARG A 13 5.28 9.99 15.75
C ARG A 13 4.37 9.57 14.61
N VAL A 14 4.82 8.61 13.81
CA VAL A 14 4.03 8.02 12.72
C VAL A 14 3.93 6.51 12.94
N SER A 15 2.69 6.04 13.10
CA SER A 15 2.35 4.63 13.04
C SER A 15 1.72 4.34 11.69
N SER A 16 2.31 3.40 10.93
CA SER A 16 1.82 3.02 9.60
C SER A 16 2.23 1.60 9.23
N PRO A 17 1.50 0.94 8.29
CA PRO A 17 1.99 -0.26 7.65
C PRO A 17 3.29 0.00 6.88
N TYR A 18 4.10 -1.03 6.74
CA TYR A 18 5.32 -0.95 5.93
C TYR A 18 4.97 -0.60 4.47
N HIS A 19 5.69 0.34 3.89
CA HIS A 19 5.72 0.64 2.45
C HIS A 19 7.19 0.83 2.03
N PRO A 20 7.64 0.27 0.89
CA PRO A 20 9.05 0.31 0.49
C PRO A 20 9.60 1.73 0.34
N ASP A 21 8.77 2.67 -0.10
CA ASP A 21 9.19 4.06 -0.32
C ASP A 21 9.24 4.91 0.95
N PHE A 22 8.58 4.49 2.04
CA PHE A 22 8.48 5.31 3.24
C PHE A 22 9.82 5.42 4.00
N PRO A 23 10.57 4.34 4.29
CA PRO A 23 11.78 4.41 5.12
C PRO A 23 12.87 5.35 4.60
N ALA A 24 13.15 5.34 3.30
CA ALA A 24 14.18 6.20 2.71
C ALA A 24 13.79 7.67 2.85
N ARG A 25 12.53 7.99 2.54
CA ARG A 25 11.98 9.35 2.60
C ARG A 25 11.82 9.85 4.02
N ALA A 26 11.42 8.98 4.96
CA ALA A 26 11.37 9.28 6.38
C ALA A 26 12.76 9.66 6.91
N LYS A 27 13.80 8.90 6.55
CA LYS A 27 15.19 9.23 6.93
C LYS A 27 15.65 10.58 6.35
N MET A 28 15.24 10.94 5.13
CA MET A 28 15.54 12.24 4.53
C MET A 28 14.92 13.41 5.32
N LEU A 29 13.81 13.18 6.01
CA LEU A 29 13.19 14.14 6.95
C LEU A 29 13.78 14.05 8.37
N GLY A 30 14.93 13.39 8.56
CA GLY A 30 15.54 13.20 9.88
C GLY A 30 14.85 12.14 10.75
N GLY A 31 13.92 11.38 10.18
CA GLY A 31 13.14 10.37 10.88
C GLY A 31 13.99 9.20 11.39
N ARG A 32 13.62 8.68 12.56
CA ARG A 32 14.24 7.51 13.18
C ARG A 32 13.18 6.46 13.48
N TRP A 33 13.47 5.22 13.10
CA TRP A 33 12.63 4.08 13.44
C TRP A 33 12.82 3.69 14.91
N ASP A 34 11.71 3.62 15.64
CA ASP A 34 11.60 3.09 16.99
C ASP A 34 11.05 1.65 16.89
N PRO A 35 11.90 0.62 17.06
CA PRO A 35 11.48 -0.78 16.92
C PRO A 35 10.59 -1.27 18.06
N GLU A 36 10.63 -0.63 19.23
CA GLU A 36 9.81 -1.01 20.39
C GLU A 36 8.38 -0.51 20.19
N ALA A 37 8.22 0.77 19.86
CA ALA A 37 6.92 1.35 19.54
C ALA A 37 6.38 0.91 18.16
N ARG A 38 7.28 0.46 17.26
CA ARG A 38 7.00 0.21 15.84
C ARG A 38 6.50 1.46 15.13
N GLU A 39 7.17 2.58 15.40
CA GLU A 39 6.82 3.89 14.89
C GLU A 39 8.03 4.62 14.32
N TRP A 40 7.78 5.55 13.41
CA TRP A 40 8.78 6.55 13.05
C TRP A 40 8.67 7.76 13.95
N THR A 41 9.81 8.31 14.37
CA THR A 41 9.90 9.51 15.19
C THR A 41 10.64 10.62 14.45
N PHE A 42 10.15 11.84 14.56
CA PHE A 42 10.66 13.04 13.89
C PHE A 42 10.69 14.23 14.86
N ASP A 43 11.42 15.29 14.52
CA ASP A 43 11.33 16.58 15.21
C ASP A 43 9.97 17.24 14.94
N LEU A 44 9.36 17.85 15.95
CA LEU A 44 8.07 18.53 15.83
C LEU A 44 8.05 19.61 14.74
N ARG A 45 9.19 20.27 14.48
CA ARG A 45 9.31 21.31 13.44
C ARG A 45 9.04 20.78 12.04
N ASP A 46 9.16 19.47 11.83
CA ASP A 46 8.93 18.80 10.55
C ASP A 46 7.51 18.21 10.42
N GLU A 47 6.60 18.44 11.38
CA GLU A 47 5.25 17.85 11.39
C GLU A 47 4.53 17.97 10.04
N ASN A 48 4.52 19.17 9.45
CA ASN A 48 3.85 19.41 8.17
C ASN A 48 4.45 18.58 7.02
N ARG A 49 5.79 18.40 7.01
CA ARG A 49 6.49 17.57 6.00
C ARG A 49 6.19 16.09 6.22
N VAL A 50 6.12 15.66 7.48
CA VAL A 50 5.78 14.28 7.85
C VAL A 50 4.34 13.93 7.45
N ARG A 51 3.39 14.83 7.72
CA ARG A 51 1.98 14.66 7.28
C ARG A 51 1.87 14.63 5.76
N ALA A 52 2.58 15.51 5.05
CA ALA A 52 2.63 15.48 3.60
C ALA A 52 3.18 14.14 3.06
N LEU A 53 4.28 13.65 3.63
CA LEU A 53 4.84 12.34 3.27
C LEU A 53 3.83 11.20 3.47
N CYS A 54 3.07 11.22 4.57
CA CYS A 54 2.05 10.21 4.81
C CYS A 54 0.94 10.27 3.74
N ARG A 55 0.45 11.47 3.38
CA ARG A 55 -0.55 11.62 2.32
C ARG A 55 -0.04 11.18 0.96
N GLU A 56 1.23 11.44 0.66
CA GLU A 56 1.83 11.02 -0.62
C GLU A 56 1.99 9.50 -0.72
N VAL A 57 2.40 8.83 0.36
CA VAL A 57 2.62 7.37 0.34
C VAL A 57 1.32 6.59 0.54
N TYR A 58 0.44 7.07 1.41
CA TYR A 58 -0.72 6.32 1.90
C TYR A 58 -2.07 6.95 1.53
N GLY A 59 -2.09 8.14 0.91
CA GLY A 59 -3.30 8.90 0.61
C GLY A 59 -3.91 9.63 1.81
N THR A 60 -3.39 9.41 3.02
CA THR A 60 -3.88 10.04 4.25
C THR A 60 -2.75 10.17 5.28
N ASP A 61 -2.85 11.13 6.19
CA ASP A 61 -2.04 11.23 7.41
C ASP A 61 -2.80 10.78 8.66
N GLY A 62 -3.99 10.17 8.49
CA GLY A 62 -4.83 9.71 9.59
C GLY A 62 -5.61 10.81 10.31
N SER A 63 -5.57 12.05 9.80
CA SER A 63 -6.38 13.15 10.33
C SER A 63 -7.74 13.24 9.62
N GLY A 64 -8.79 13.53 10.38
CA GLY A 64 -10.15 13.71 9.86
C GLY A 64 -10.85 12.42 9.41
N GLU A 65 -12.06 12.58 8.87
CA GLU A 65 -12.76 11.50 8.19
C GLU A 65 -12.06 11.21 6.85
N VAL A 66 -11.74 9.94 6.61
CA VAL A 66 -11.11 9.50 5.37
C VAL A 66 -12.20 8.95 4.47
N ASP A 67 -12.38 9.56 3.30
CA ASP A 67 -13.22 9.02 2.24
C ASP A 67 -12.56 7.76 1.66
N LEU A 68 -13.20 6.61 1.89
CA LEU A 68 -12.71 5.29 1.52
C LEU A 68 -13.46 4.77 0.29
N VAL A 69 -12.72 4.17 -0.63
CA VAL A 69 -13.25 3.55 -1.85
C VAL A 69 -12.70 2.13 -2.03
N THR A 70 -13.34 1.40 -2.95
CA THR A 70 -12.87 0.09 -3.40
C THR A 70 -12.21 0.21 -4.78
N LEU A 71 -11.07 -0.46 -4.97
CA LEU A 71 -10.39 -0.58 -6.25
C LEU A 71 -10.55 -1.97 -6.85
N ARG A 72 -10.61 -2.05 -8.18
CA ARG A 72 -10.27 -3.26 -8.93
C ARG A 72 -8.94 -3.07 -9.63
N VAL A 73 -8.04 -4.03 -9.46
CA VAL A 73 -6.68 -4.04 -9.98
C VAL A 73 -6.50 -5.25 -10.88
N SER A 74 -6.39 -5.03 -12.18
CA SER A 74 -5.96 -6.04 -13.15
C SER A 74 -4.45 -6.22 -13.08
N LEU A 75 -3.98 -7.46 -12.96
CA LEU A 75 -2.56 -7.77 -12.92
C LEU A 75 -1.95 -8.06 -14.29
N ASP A 76 -2.73 -8.03 -15.37
CA ASP A 76 -2.28 -8.42 -16.71
C ASP A 76 -1.20 -7.48 -17.27
N ASP A 77 -1.33 -6.19 -16.99
CA ASP A 77 -0.41 -5.14 -17.46
C ASP A 77 0.58 -4.69 -16.38
N LEU A 78 0.52 -5.29 -15.19
CA LEU A 78 1.44 -4.97 -14.10
C LEU A 78 2.72 -5.77 -14.22
N ARG A 79 3.83 -5.15 -13.82
CA ARG A 79 5.13 -5.82 -13.80
C ARG A 79 5.06 -7.02 -12.85
N ASP A 80 5.48 -8.17 -13.37
CA ASP A 80 5.62 -9.39 -12.58
C ASP A 80 6.85 -9.31 -11.66
N ASP A 81 6.63 -8.78 -10.47
CA ASP A 81 7.60 -8.73 -9.38
C ASP A 81 7.22 -9.70 -8.25
N ARG A 82 8.05 -9.79 -7.22
CA ARG A 82 7.74 -10.55 -5.98
C ARG A 82 6.59 -9.95 -5.19
N GLN A 83 6.34 -8.65 -5.35
CA GLN A 83 5.39 -7.85 -4.59
C GLN A 83 4.76 -6.83 -5.52
N VAL A 84 3.46 -6.64 -5.41
CA VAL A 84 2.73 -5.58 -6.10
C VAL A 84 2.23 -4.59 -5.04
N TRP A 85 2.50 -3.31 -5.27
CA TRP A 85 2.11 -2.21 -4.41
C TRP A 85 1.16 -1.31 -5.19
N VAL A 86 -0.03 -1.04 -4.66
CA VAL A 86 -1.02 -0.16 -5.26
C VAL A 86 -1.63 0.69 -4.17
N ALA A 87 -1.79 1.99 -4.44
CA ALA A 87 -2.43 2.94 -3.52
C ALA A 87 -1.87 2.88 -2.09
N GLY A 88 -0.53 2.80 -1.95
CA GLY A 88 0.16 2.76 -0.66
C GLY A 88 0.09 1.43 0.07
N ARG A 89 -0.32 0.34 -0.59
CA ARG A 89 -0.55 -0.97 0.04
C ARG A 89 0.08 -2.10 -0.76
N CYS A 90 0.63 -3.10 -0.07
CA CYS A 90 1.00 -4.35 -0.71
C CYS A 90 -0.27 -5.15 -0.99
N VAL A 91 -0.60 -5.35 -2.26
CA VAL A 91 -1.83 -6.07 -2.64
C VAL A 91 -1.59 -7.57 -2.83
N ALA A 92 -0.39 -7.94 -3.24
CA ALA A 92 0.02 -9.33 -3.37
C ALA A 92 1.53 -9.47 -3.13
N GLU A 93 1.95 -10.51 -2.42
CA GLU A 93 3.35 -10.86 -2.21
C GLU A 93 3.64 -12.35 -2.33
N ARG A 94 4.82 -12.69 -2.87
CA ARG A 94 5.43 -14.02 -2.78
C ARG A 94 6.76 -13.92 -2.05
N ARG A 95 6.84 -14.53 -0.86
CA ARG A 95 8.03 -14.48 0.00
C ARG A 95 9.21 -15.29 -0.52
N SER A 96 8.93 -16.46 -1.10
CA SER A 96 9.93 -17.31 -1.73
C SER A 96 9.32 -17.98 -2.96
N ARG A 97 10.18 -18.45 -3.87
CA ARG A 97 9.77 -19.14 -5.10
C ARG A 97 8.70 -20.20 -4.87
N ASP A 98 8.84 -20.97 -3.80
CA ASP A 98 8.02 -22.15 -3.50
C ASP A 98 6.93 -21.88 -2.44
N SER A 99 6.69 -20.60 -2.11
CA SER A 99 5.57 -20.19 -1.25
C SER A 99 4.39 -19.76 -2.10
N ALA A 100 3.17 -20.07 -1.65
CA ALA A 100 1.96 -19.48 -2.21
C ALA A 100 1.97 -17.94 -2.11
N VAL A 101 1.26 -17.29 -3.04
CA VAL A 101 1.01 -15.84 -2.99
C VAL A 101 0.11 -15.52 -1.80
N ARG A 102 0.47 -14.47 -1.07
CA ARG A 102 -0.33 -13.89 0.00
C ARG A 102 -0.93 -12.59 -0.49
N LEU A 103 -2.23 -12.42 -0.30
CA LEU A 103 -2.89 -11.15 -0.56
C LEU A 103 -2.74 -10.23 0.65
N GLY A 104 -2.73 -8.93 0.40
CA GLY A 104 -2.74 -7.93 1.45
C GLY A 104 -4.05 -7.94 2.25
N ASP A 105 -4.04 -7.33 3.43
CA ASP A 105 -5.26 -7.17 4.22
C ASP A 105 -6.34 -6.46 3.42
N GLY A 106 -7.58 -6.96 3.46
CA GLY A 106 -8.71 -6.38 2.70
C GLY A 106 -8.58 -6.52 1.18
N VAL A 107 -7.71 -7.42 0.69
CA VAL A 107 -7.56 -7.73 -0.73
C VAL A 107 -8.16 -9.09 -1.05
N ILE A 108 -8.96 -9.15 -2.12
CA ILE A 108 -9.68 -10.35 -2.54
C ILE A 108 -9.36 -10.66 -4.00
N LEU A 109 -9.15 -11.94 -4.30
CA LEU A 109 -9.04 -12.42 -5.68
C LEU A 109 -10.43 -12.59 -6.28
N LEU A 110 -10.78 -11.83 -7.32
CA LEU A 110 -12.06 -11.93 -8.01
C LEU A 110 -12.03 -12.94 -9.16
N SER A 111 -10.92 -13.00 -9.90
CA SER A 111 -10.74 -13.90 -11.04
C SER A 111 -9.26 -14.20 -11.28
N GLY A 112 -8.99 -15.24 -12.07
CA GLY A 112 -7.63 -15.68 -12.40
C GLY A 112 -6.95 -16.37 -11.22
N GLY A 113 -5.72 -15.98 -10.90
CA GLY A 113 -5.00 -16.47 -9.75
C GLY A 113 -3.49 -16.54 -9.95
N PHE A 114 -2.85 -17.34 -9.11
CA PHE A 114 -1.40 -17.46 -9.08
C PHE A 114 -0.98 -18.93 -9.07
N PRO A 115 0.15 -19.29 -9.71
CA PRO A 115 0.71 -20.61 -9.58
C PRO A 115 1.23 -20.83 -8.15
N TRP A 116 1.27 -22.11 -7.75
CA TRP A 116 1.83 -22.52 -6.45
C TRP A 116 3.26 -22.03 -6.24
N ARG A 117 4.06 -21.98 -7.31
CA ARG A 117 5.45 -21.50 -7.31
C ARG A 117 5.68 -20.48 -8.42
N GLY A 118 6.65 -19.57 -8.25
CA GLY A 118 6.95 -18.55 -9.25
C GLY A 118 8.34 -17.92 -9.12
N GLY A 119 9.01 -17.74 -10.26
CA GLY A 119 10.35 -17.15 -10.33
C GLY A 119 11.49 -18.11 -9.95
N SER A 120 12.55 -17.55 -9.39
CA SER A 120 13.76 -18.24 -8.94
C SER A 120 14.01 -18.01 -7.45
N SER A 121 14.93 -18.76 -6.84
CA SER A 121 15.28 -18.55 -5.42
C SER A 121 15.80 -17.13 -5.14
N LYS A 122 16.52 -16.53 -6.09
CA LYS A 122 17.03 -15.15 -5.98
C LYS A 122 15.99 -14.08 -6.31
N TYR A 123 15.09 -14.40 -7.24
CA TYR A 123 14.02 -13.50 -7.70
C TYR A 123 12.68 -14.26 -7.76
N PRO A 124 11.99 -14.42 -6.62
CA PRO A 124 10.62 -14.92 -6.59
C PRO A 124 9.72 -14.00 -7.42
N GLY A 125 8.69 -14.54 -8.06
CA GLY A 125 7.74 -13.75 -8.86
C GLY A 125 6.31 -14.22 -8.64
N LEU A 126 5.35 -13.31 -8.68
CA LEU A 126 3.93 -13.64 -8.50
C LEU A 126 3.42 -14.55 -9.63
N LYS A 127 3.78 -14.23 -10.87
CA LYS A 127 3.36 -14.93 -12.10
C LYS A 127 1.84 -15.06 -12.20
N PRO A 128 1.07 -13.94 -12.13
CA PRO A 128 -0.39 -14.01 -12.23
C PRO A 128 -0.81 -14.69 -13.54
N TYR A 129 -1.90 -15.45 -13.49
CA TYR A 129 -2.55 -15.92 -14.70
C TYR A 129 -3.23 -14.75 -15.43
N THR A 130 -3.48 -14.88 -16.73
CA THR A 130 -4.25 -13.89 -17.48
C THR A 130 -5.63 -13.68 -16.86
N ASN A 131 -6.12 -12.44 -16.86
CA ASN A 131 -7.34 -11.99 -16.21
C ASN A 131 -7.32 -12.16 -14.69
N THR A 132 -6.15 -12.06 -14.06
CA THR A 132 -6.06 -12.00 -12.59
C THR A 132 -6.46 -10.62 -12.11
N VAL A 133 -7.59 -10.54 -11.40
CA VAL A 133 -8.14 -9.28 -10.90
C VAL A 133 -8.26 -9.34 -9.38
N LEU A 134 -7.74 -8.31 -8.71
CA LEU A 134 -7.84 -8.13 -7.27
C LEU A 134 -8.82 -7.00 -6.94
N GLU A 135 -9.65 -7.21 -5.92
CA GLU A 135 -10.42 -6.15 -5.25
C GLU A 135 -9.63 -5.67 -4.03
N VAL A 136 -9.46 -4.36 -3.87
CA VAL A 136 -8.77 -3.74 -2.74
C VAL A 136 -9.73 -2.79 -2.05
N ARG A 137 -10.13 -3.13 -0.83
CA ARG A 137 -11.12 -2.37 -0.04
C ARG A 137 -10.49 -1.33 0.86
N ASP A 138 -11.27 -0.36 1.31
CA ASP A 138 -10.89 0.64 2.31
C ASP A 138 -9.64 1.44 1.89
N VAL A 139 -9.60 1.88 0.64
CA VAL A 139 -8.50 2.68 0.09
C VAL A 139 -8.85 4.16 0.21
N PRO A 140 -8.01 5.02 0.81
CA PRO A 140 -8.23 6.46 0.80
C PRO A 140 -8.36 6.98 -0.64
N ARG A 141 -9.43 7.74 -0.93
CA ARG A 141 -9.69 8.27 -2.28
C ARG A 141 -8.47 8.94 -2.92
N PRO A 142 -7.67 9.77 -2.21
CA PRO A 142 -6.48 10.37 -2.83
C PRO A 142 -5.46 9.33 -3.33
N ALA A 143 -5.24 8.24 -2.59
CA ALA A 143 -4.36 7.15 -3.02
C ALA A 143 -4.97 6.34 -4.17
N ALA A 144 -6.28 6.13 -4.15
CA ALA A 144 -7.01 5.46 -5.22
C ALA A 144 -6.89 6.23 -6.55
N GLU A 145 -7.15 7.54 -6.52
CA GLU A 145 -7.00 8.38 -7.72
C GLU A 145 -5.55 8.47 -8.20
N ALA A 146 -4.57 8.53 -7.28
CA ALA A 146 -3.15 8.48 -7.64
C ALA A 146 -2.83 7.17 -8.38
N ALA A 147 -3.32 6.03 -7.88
CA ALA A 147 -3.15 4.74 -8.53
C ALA A 147 -3.80 4.67 -9.92
N VAL A 148 -5.00 5.24 -10.11
CA VAL A 148 -5.64 5.32 -11.44
C VAL A 148 -4.79 6.14 -12.41
N ARG A 149 -4.19 7.26 -11.96
CA ARG A 149 -3.30 8.07 -12.80
C ARG A 149 -2.01 7.34 -13.16
N GLU A 150 -1.47 6.54 -12.23
CA GLU A 150 -0.21 5.80 -12.40
C GLU A 150 -0.39 4.57 -13.31
N TYR A 151 -1.45 3.79 -13.11
CA TYR A 151 -1.65 2.49 -13.76
C TYR A 151 -2.69 2.49 -14.88
N GLY A 152 -3.36 3.62 -15.12
CA GLY A 152 -4.35 3.76 -16.19
C GLY A 152 -5.49 2.76 -16.07
N HIS A 153 -5.79 2.04 -17.16
CA HIS A 153 -6.91 1.09 -17.23
C HIS A 153 -6.71 -0.16 -16.35
N ALA A 154 -5.50 -0.42 -15.85
CA ALA A 154 -5.24 -1.55 -14.97
C ALA A 154 -5.86 -1.35 -13.58
N VAL A 155 -6.14 -0.11 -13.17
CA VAL A 155 -6.74 0.21 -11.87
C VAL A 155 -7.99 1.05 -12.08
N VAL A 156 -9.12 0.60 -11.52
CA VAL A 156 -10.38 1.34 -11.57
C VAL A 156 -10.97 1.48 -10.18
N ILE A 157 -11.50 2.66 -9.89
CA ILE A 157 -12.31 2.89 -8.68
C ILE A 157 -13.70 2.32 -8.97
N VAL A 158 -14.15 1.42 -8.10
CA VAL A 158 -15.51 0.90 -8.15
C VAL A 158 -16.27 1.65 -7.07
N SER A 159 -17.23 2.47 -7.49
CA SER A 159 -18.23 2.99 -6.55
C SER A 159 -18.96 1.80 -5.94
N ASP A 160 -19.19 1.80 -4.63
CA ASP A 160 -20.13 0.87 -4.02
C ASP A 160 -21.52 1.16 -4.60
N GLU A 161 -21.86 0.54 -5.73
CA GLU A 161 -23.25 0.24 -6.03
C GLU A 161 -23.67 -0.78 -4.97
N VAL A 162 -24.24 -0.25 -3.88
CA VAL A 162 -25.13 -1.02 -3.03
C VAL A 162 -26.15 -1.63 -4.00
N ILE A 163 -26.05 -2.93 -4.22
CA ILE A 163 -27.14 -3.69 -4.81
C ILE A 163 -28.28 -3.57 -3.80
N VAL A 164 -29.20 -2.63 -4.07
CA VAL A 164 -30.47 -2.48 -3.37
C VAL A 164 -31.42 -3.58 -3.85
#